data_AF-A0A445CW04-F1
#
_entry.id   AF-A0A445CW04-F1
#
_cell.length_a   1.000
_cell.length_b   1.000
_cell.length_c   1.000
_cell.angle_alpha   90.00
_cell.angle_beta   90.00
_cell.angle_gamma   90.00
#
_symmetry.space_group_name_H-M   'P 1'
#
loop_
_entity.id
_entity.type
_entity.pdbx_description
1 polymer ?
#
loop_
_entity_poly.entity_id
_entity_poly.type
_entity_poly.pdbx_seq_one_letter_code
_entity_poly.pdbx_strand_id
1 'polypeptide(L)'
;MAAALGDQACIAPSPLPVSVIHKLQAILGRLKANNRLEKCISIYVEVRSSNVRASLQALNLDYLEISVSEFNDVQSIEGYIGQWGKHLEFAVKHLFEAEYKLCNDVFERMGLDVWMGCFSRIAAQAGILAFLQFGKTVTESKKDPIKLLKLLDIFASLNKLRLDFNRLFGGAACAEIQNLTRDLIKSVIDGAAEIFWELLLQVELQRQSPPPLDGNVPRLVSFITDYCNKLLGDDYKPILTQVLIIHRSWKRQSFQEKLLVTEILNIVKAVELNLETWIKAYEDPMLMNFFAMNNHWHLYKHLKGTKLGDLLGDSWLREHENYKEYYSTIFLRESWGKLPSHLSREGLILFSGGRATARDLVKKRLKKFNEVFDEMYGKQSGWVMPERDLREKTCQLIVQAVVPVYRSYMQNYGPLVEQEASSTKYAKYTVQKLEEMLSCLYRPKPVRHASLRGRQFSGKYGNGMPDLRRTASAVV
;
A
#
# COMPACT_ATOMS: atom_id res chain seq x y z
N MET A 1 37.58 21.25 -40.13
CA MET A 1 36.13 21.32 -39.85
C MET A 1 35.96 21.01 -38.38
N ALA A 2 35.59 22.03 -37.60
CA ALA A 2 35.55 22.00 -36.15
C ALA A 2 34.39 21.12 -35.66
N ALA A 3 34.67 20.20 -34.74
CA ALA A 3 33.66 19.55 -33.91
C ALA A 3 33.67 20.23 -32.54
N ALA A 4 32.50 20.73 -32.15
CA ALA A 4 32.27 21.54 -30.98
C ALA A 4 32.68 20.84 -29.68
N LEU A 5 33.40 21.59 -28.84
CA LEU A 5 33.60 21.31 -27.42
C LEU A 5 32.22 21.26 -26.75
N GLY A 6 31.81 20.09 -26.29
CA GLY A 6 30.63 19.94 -25.45
C GLY A 6 30.83 20.69 -24.13
N ASP A 7 29.92 21.60 -23.82
CA ASP A 7 29.77 22.25 -22.52
C ASP A 7 29.66 21.19 -21.43
N GLN A 8 30.74 21.02 -20.68
CA GLN A 8 30.74 20.23 -19.46
C GLN A 8 30.12 21.09 -18.37
N ALA A 9 28.82 20.89 -18.11
CA ALA A 9 28.09 21.58 -17.04
C ALA A 9 28.87 21.44 -15.73
N CYS A 10 29.41 22.56 -15.24
CA CYS A 10 30.16 22.61 -14.00
C CYS A 10 29.16 22.56 -12.84
N ILE A 11 28.91 21.36 -12.29
CA ILE A 11 27.87 21.10 -11.29
C ILE A 11 28.26 21.62 -9.88
N ALA A 12 29.49 22.11 -9.68
CA ALA A 12 29.91 22.75 -8.43
C ALA A 12 30.41 24.18 -8.72
N PRO A 13 30.09 25.19 -7.89
CA PRO A 13 30.78 26.46 -7.99
C PRO A 13 32.26 26.21 -7.69
N SER A 14 33.13 26.36 -8.70
CA SER A 14 34.57 26.28 -8.49
C SER A 14 34.95 27.27 -7.38
N PRO A 15 35.66 26.84 -6.31
CA PRO A 15 36.07 27.75 -5.25
C PRO A 15 36.87 28.89 -5.88
N LEU A 16 36.52 30.12 -5.50
CA LEU A 16 37.23 31.30 -6.01
C LEU A 16 38.72 31.15 -5.64
N PRO A 17 39.66 31.42 -6.57
CA PRO A 17 41.08 31.38 -6.24
C PRO A 17 41.39 32.31 -5.06
N VAL A 18 42.29 31.89 -4.18
CA VAL A 18 42.67 32.66 -2.97
C VAL A 18 43.08 34.10 -3.33
N SER A 19 43.75 34.30 -4.45
CA SER A 19 44.12 35.63 -4.96
C SER A 19 42.91 36.53 -5.28
N VAL A 20 41.79 35.94 -5.72
CA VAL A 20 40.53 36.64 -5.97
C VAL A 20 39.84 36.97 -4.65
N ILE A 21 39.83 36.05 -3.68
CA ILE A 21 39.28 36.29 -2.34
C ILE A 21 39.99 37.48 -1.67
N HIS A 22 41.32 37.52 -1.69
CA HIS A 22 42.08 38.65 -1.14
C HIS A 22 41.74 39.98 -1.84
N LYS A 23 41.52 39.98 -3.16
CA LYS A 23 41.07 41.17 -3.89
C LYS A 23 39.67 41.60 -3.44
N LEU A 24 38.73 40.67 -3.29
CA LEU A 24 37.38 40.96 -2.79
C LEU A 24 37.42 41.54 -1.38
N GLN A 25 38.21 40.96 -0.47
CA GLN A 25 38.40 41.49 0.88
C GLN A 25 38.95 42.92 0.88
N ALA A 26 39.93 43.22 0.02
CA ALA A 26 40.49 44.57 -0.12
C ALA A 26 39.45 45.57 -0.66
N ILE A 27 38.63 45.16 -1.65
CA ILE A 27 37.53 45.96 -2.18
C ILE A 27 36.48 46.23 -1.08
N LEU A 28 36.09 45.21 -0.32
CA LEU A 28 35.15 45.32 0.78
C LEU A 28 35.64 46.30 1.85
N GLY A 29 36.93 46.24 2.22
CA GLY A 29 37.54 47.20 3.15
C GLY A 29 37.43 48.65 2.66
N ARG A 30 37.70 48.90 1.37
CA ARG A 30 37.56 50.24 0.77
C ARG A 30 36.11 50.69 0.70
N LEU A 31 35.18 49.81 0.36
CA LEU A 31 33.76 50.15 0.27
C LEU A 31 33.13 50.39 1.64
N LYS A 32 33.55 49.66 2.67
CA LYS A 32 33.17 49.91 4.07
C LYS A 32 33.61 51.29 4.53
N ALA A 33 34.87 51.68 4.26
CA ALA A 33 35.38 53.01 4.59
C ALA A 33 34.60 54.16 3.90
N ASN A 34 33.92 53.87 2.78
CA ASN A 34 33.11 54.83 2.02
C ASN A 34 31.60 54.67 2.24
N ASN A 35 31.15 53.95 3.27
CA ASN A 35 29.73 53.72 3.58
C ASN A 35 28.92 53.08 2.41
N ARG A 36 29.56 52.26 1.56
CA ARG A 36 28.95 51.58 0.41
C ARG A 36 28.87 50.06 0.55
N LEU A 37 29.00 49.55 1.77
CA LEU A 37 29.05 48.10 2.04
C LEU A 37 27.75 47.37 1.65
N GLU A 38 26.58 47.93 1.99
CA GLU A 38 25.29 47.25 1.73
C GLU A 38 25.02 47.05 0.23
N LYS A 39 25.36 48.03 -0.60
CA LYS A 39 25.25 47.88 -2.06
C LYS A 39 26.14 46.75 -2.59
N CYS A 40 27.35 46.62 -2.04
CA CYS A 40 28.26 45.53 -2.40
C CYS A 40 27.73 44.17 -1.96
N ILE A 41 27.19 44.08 -0.74
CA ILE A 41 26.54 42.86 -0.23
C ILE A 41 25.37 42.47 -1.12
N SER A 42 24.52 43.42 -1.52
CA SER A 42 23.38 43.14 -2.39
C SER A 42 23.81 42.55 -3.73
N ILE A 43 24.83 43.14 -4.38
CA ILE A 43 25.36 42.64 -5.66
C ILE A 43 26.01 41.26 -5.46
N TYR A 44 26.77 41.07 -4.38
CA TYR A 44 27.39 39.79 -4.08
C TYR A 44 26.34 38.69 -3.90
N VAL A 45 25.31 38.96 -3.08
CA VAL A 45 24.20 38.03 -2.84
C VAL A 45 23.48 37.68 -4.14
N GLU A 46 23.19 38.68 -4.99
CA GLU A 46 22.50 38.48 -6.26
C GLU A 46 23.31 37.57 -7.22
N VAL A 47 24.61 37.86 -7.40
CA VAL A 47 25.46 37.07 -8.30
C VAL A 47 25.66 35.65 -7.76
N ARG A 48 25.95 35.50 -6.47
CA ARG A 48 26.16 34.18 -5.87
C ARG A 48 24.87 33.36 -5.85
N SER A 49 23.72 33.95 -5.50
CA SER A 49 22.45 33.24 -5.49
C SER A 49 22.03 32.80 -6.90
N SER A 50 22.29 33.62 -7.92
CA SER A 50 22.07 33.27 -9.32
C SER A 50 22.91 32.07 -9.76
N ASN A 51 24.20 32.04 -9.40
CA ASN A 51 25.09 30.92 -9.74
C ASN A 51 24.64 29.59 -9.11
N VAL A 52 24.24 29.62 -7.83
CA VAL A 52 23.71 28.44 -7.15
C VAL A 52 22.39 28.00 -7.80
N ARG A 53 21.51 28.95 -8.12
CA ARG A 53 20.22 28.67 -8.77
C ARG A 53 20.42 28.02 -10.14
N ALA A 54 21.36 28.50 -10.95
CA ALA A 54 21.70 27.89 -12.24
C ALA A 54 22.20 26.45 -12.07
N SER A 55 23.00 26.19 -11.03
CA SER A 55 23.46 24.83 -10.70
C SER A 55 22.31 23.91 -10.28
N LEU A 56 21.33 24.44 -9.53
CA LEU A 56 20.13 23.72 -9.13
C LEU A 56 19.18 23.46 -10.30
N GLN A 57 19.02 24.41 -11.22
CA GLN A 57 18.16 24.25 -12.41
C GLN A 57 18.62 23.11 -13.33
N ALA A 58 19.92 22.81 -13.36
CA ALA A 58 20.45 21.67 -14.10
C ALA A 58 19.94 20.30 -13.60
N LEU A 59 19.29 20.25 -12.41
CA LEU A 59 18.72 19.03 -11.83
C LEU A 59 17.24 18.79 -12.22
N ASN A 60 16.65 19.63 -13.09
CA ASN A 60 15.24 19.57 -13.51
C ASN A 60 14.28 19.52 -12.31
N LEU A 61 14.18 20.65 -11.60
CA LEU A 61 13.46 20.76 -10.33
C LEU A 61 11.97 21.08 -10.48
N ASP A 62 11.38 20.91 -11.68
CA ASP A 62 9.98 21.25 -11.98
C ASP A 62 8.98 20.56 -11.04
N TYR A 63 9.34 19.39 -10.49
CA TYR A 63 8.52 18.68 -9.54
C TYR A 63 8.34 19.42 -8.19
N LEU A 64 9.21 20.38 -7.84
CA LEU A 64 9.08 21.17 -6.62
C LEU A 64 7.88 22.12 -6.64
N GLU A 65 7.38 22.46 -7.84
CA GLU A 65 6.26 23.39 -8.04
C GLU A 65 4.90 22.69 -8.08
N ILE A 66 4.87 21.36 -7.94
CA ILE A 66 3.64 20.57 -7.92
C ILE A 66 2.71 21.05 -6.81
N SER A 67 1.46 21.34 -7.17
CA SER A 67 0.40 21.72 -6.24
C SER A 67 -0.13 20.54 -5.43
N VAL A 68 -0.78 20.79 -4.29
CA VAL A 68 -1.42 19.73 -3.48
C VAL A 68 -2.46 18.94 -4.30
N SER A 69 -3.20 19.60 -5.19
CA SER A 69 -4.18 18.96 -6.06
C SER A 69 -3.54 17.99 -7.05
N GLU A 70 -2.49 18.43 -7.74
CA GLU A 70 -1.75 17.56 -8.66
C GLU A 70 -1.06 16.42 -7.90
N PHE A 71 -0.55 16.70 -6.70
CA PHE A 71 0.02 15.67 -5.84
C PHE A 71 -0.98 14.57 -5.48
N ASN A 72 -2.28 14.88 -5.35
CA ASN A 72 -3.29 13.86 -5.03
C ASN A 72 -3.68 13.00 -6.24
N ASP A 73 -3.45 13.47 -7.47
CA ASP A 73 -3.87 12.79 -8.71
C ASP A 73 -2.74 12.00 -9.40
N VAL A 74 -1.48 12.32 -9.08
CA VAL A 74 -0.30 11.73 -9.74
C VAL A 74 0.02 10.33 -9.18
N GLN A 75 0.15 9.32 -10.04
CA GLN A 75 0.54 7.96 -9.64
C GLN A 75 2.06 7.80 -9.44
N SER A 76 2.89 8.70 -9.97
CA SER A 76 4.37 8.62 -9.98
C SER A 76 5.09 9.28 -8.79
N ILE A 77 4.40 9.49 -7.68
CA ILE A 77 4.89 10.28 -6.53
C ILE A 77 6.12 9.67 -5.85
N GLU A 78 6.23 8.33 -5.81
CA GLU A 78 7.38 7.65 -5.19
C GLU A 78 8.71 8.04 -5.86
N GLY A 79 8.69 8.30 -7.18
CA GLY A 79 9.86 8.76 -7.91
C GLY A 79 10.33 10.15 -7.48
N TYR A 80 9.38 11.07 -7.22
CA TYR A 80 9.70 12.46 -6.88
C TYR A 80 10.24 12.61 -5.46
N ILE A 81 9.77 11.84 -4.48
CA ILE A 81 10.30 11.94 -3.11
C ILE A 81 11.73 11.39 -3.03
N GLY A 82 12.01 10.28 -3.72
CA GLY A 82 13.38 9.76 -3.82
C GLY A 82 14.33 10.71 -4.53
N GLN A 83 13.87 11.39 -5.59
CA GLN A 83 14.63 12.44 -6.27
C GLN A 83 14.83 13.66 -5.36
N TRP A 84 13.77 14.10 -4.66
CA TRP A 84 13.82 15.21 -3.71
C TRP A 84 14.88 15.01 -2.63
N GLY A 85 14.94 13.82 -2.02
CA GLY A 85 15.96 13.52 -1.00
C GLY A 85 17.39 13.63 -1.54
N LYS A 86 17.63 13.12 -2.75
CA LYS A 86 18.95 13.18 -3.42
C LYS A 86 19.33 14.61 -3.79
N HIS A 87 18.40 15.37 -4.36
CA HIS A 87 18.62 16.76 -4.76
C HIS A 87 18.82 17.67 -3.55
N LEU A 88 18.07 17.46 -2.47
CA LEU A 88 18.25 18.19 -1.22
C LEU A 88 19.62 17.89 -0.60
N GLU A 89 20.02 16.62 -0.55
CA GLU A 89 21.35 16.24 -0.07
C GLU A 89 22.45 16.90 -0.89
N PHE A 90 22.32 16.88 -2.22
CA PHE A 90 23.27 17.53 -3.11
C PHE A 90 23.36 19.04 -2.86
N ALA A 91 22.20 19.72 -2.80
CA ALA A 91 22.13 21.16 -2.56
C ALA A 91 22.80 21.55 -1.23
N VAL A 92 22.51 20.82 -0.15
CA VAL A 92 23.05 21.08 1.19
C VAL A 92 24.55 20.82 1.26
N LYS A 93 25.01 19.65 0.79
CA LYS A 93 26.40 19.22 0.99
C LYS A 93 27.39 19.80 -0.01
N HIS A 94 26.95 20.21 -1.19
CA HIS A 94 27.85 20.68 -2.25
C HIS A 94 27.68 22.15 -2.58
N LEU A 95 26.44 22.65 -2.65
CA LEU A 95 26.19 24.04 -3.05
C LEU A 95 26.22 24.98 -1.84
N PHE A 96 25.33 24.74 -0.86
CA PHE A 96 25.25 25.60 0.34
C PHE A 96 26.48 25.49 1.22
N GLU A 97 27.11 24.32 1.30
CA GLU A 97 28.40 24.15 1.97
C GLU A 97 29.51 25.03 1.35
N ALA A 98 29.56 25.09 0.03
CA ALA A 98 30.56 25.90 -0.67
C ALA A 98 30.31 27.40 -0.47
N GLU A 99 29.04 27.84 -0.57
CA GLU A 99 28.71 29.25 -0.31
C GLU A 99 28.90 29.66 1.15
N TYR A 100 28.65 28.76 2.09
CA TYR A 100 28.87 29.02 3.51
C TYR A 100 30.35 29.32 3.79
N LYS A 101 31.25 28.46 3.29
CA LYS A 101 32.70 28.66 3.39
C LYS A 101 33.13 29.93 2.68
N LEU A 102 32.64 30.15 1.46
CA LEU A 102 33.03 31.31 0.67
C LEU A 102 32.57 32.62 1.32
N CYS A 103 31.36 32.68 1.88
CA CYS A 103 30.88 33.86 2.60
C CYS A 103 31.77 34.14 3.81
N ASN A 104 32.12 33.12 4.58
CA ASN A 104 33.05 33.26 5.70
C ASN A 104 34.42 33.81 5.23
N ASP A 105 35.00 33.25 4.17
CA ASP A 105 36.31 33.67 3.67
C ASP A 105 36.28 35.10 3.11
N VAL A 106 35.26 35.48 2.35
CA VAL A 106 35.16 36.81 1.72
C VAL A 106 34.89 37.91 2.75
N PHE A 107 34.06 37.63 3.76
CA PHE A 107 33.59 38.62 4.73
C PHE A 107 34.18 38.44 6.14
N GLU A 108 35.22 37.61 6.30
CA GLU A 108 35.90 37.31 7.56
C GLU A 108 36.16 38.56 8.42
N ARG A 109 36.69 39.62 7.80
CA ARG A 109 37.05 40.89 8.46
C ARG A 109 35.86 41.82 8.75
N MET A 110 34.65 41.44 8.35
CA MET A 110 33.45 42.27 8.45
C MET A 110 32.56 41.90 9.64
N GLY A 111 32.82 40.75 10.30
CA GLY A 111 32.09 40.27 11.48
C GLY A 111 31.08 39.17 11.16
N LEU A 112 30.75 38.36 12.17
CA LEU A 112 29.90 37.17 12.07
C LEU A 112 28.53 37.48 11.44
N ASP A 113 27.89 38.55 11.91
CA ASP A 113 26.53 38.91 11.48
C ASP A 113 26.45 39.27 9.99
N VAL A 114 27.50 39.88 9.45
CA VAL A 114 27.53 40.32 8.05
C VAL A 114 27.60 39.13 7.12
N TRP A 115 28.54 38.21 7.36
CA TRP A 115 28.74 37.08 6.45
C TRP A 115 27.63 36.03 6.58
N MET A 116 27.14 35.78 7.80
CA MET A 116 25.97 34.92 8.02
C MET A 116 24.70 35.53 7.39
N GLY A 117 24.54 36.85 7.43
CA GLY A 117 23.48 37.56 6.73
C GLY A 117 23.56 37.39 5.21
N CYS A 118 24.76 37.48 4.64
CA CYS A 118 24.98 37.23 3.21
C CYS A 118 24.63 35.79 2.83
N PHE A 119 25.15 34.81 3.57
CA PHE A 119 24.88 33.40 3.34
C PHE A 119 23.38 33.08 3.43
N SER A 120 22.70 33.58 4.47
CA SER A 120 21.25 33.42 4.65
C SER A 120 20.47 33.90 3.42
N ARG A 121 20.75 35.13 2.95
CA ARG A 121 20.10 35.70 1.76
C ARG A 121 20.39 34.89 0.50
N ILE A 122 21.62 34.41 0.33
CA ILE A 122 22.00 33.55 -0.80
C ILE A 122 21.21 32.25 -0.76
N ALA A 123 21.17 31.57 0.39
CA ALA A 123 20.47 30.29 0.54
C ALA A 123 18.97 30.43 0.24
N ALA A 124 18.32 31.44 0.82
CA ALA A 124 16.91 31.74 0.60
C ALA A 124 16.60 32.01 -0.88
N GLN A 125 17.39 32.86 -1.54
CA GLN A 125 17.20 33.21 -2.95
C GLN A 125 17.57 32.08 -3.92
N ALA A 126 18.50 31.21 -3.56
CA ALA A 126 19.00 30.16 -4.44
C ALA A 126 18.01 29.00 -4.62
N GLY A 127 17.15 28.73 -3.64
CA GLY A 127 16.06 27.76 -3.78
C GLY A 127 15.82 26.80 -2.61
N ILE A 128 16.51 26.95 -1.47
CA ILE A 128 16.28 26.05 -0.31
C ILE A 128 14.81 26.06 0.15
N LEU A 129 14.14 27.21 0.03
CA LEU A 129 12.74 27.38 0.39
C LEU A 129 11.81 26.51 -0.46
N ALA A 130 12.11 26.32 -1.75
CA ALA A 130 11.32 25.46 -2.62
C ALA A 130 11.39 23.98 -2.20
N PHE A 131 12.56 23.51 -1.76
CA PHE A 131 12.69 22.16 -1.22
C PHE A 131 11.86 21.95 0.05
N LEU A 132 11.87 22.92 0.96
CA LEU A 132 11.08 22.86 2.20
C LEU A 132 9.58 22.94 1.89
N GLN A 133 9.19 23.80 0.95
CA GLN A 133 7.80 23.94 0.52
C GLN A 133 7.27 22.67 -0.14
N PHE A 134 8.05 22.00 -0.99
CA PHE A 134 7.65 20.70 -1.54
C PHE A 134 7.36 19.68 -0.44
N GLY A 135 8.23 19.59 0.56
CA GLY A 135 7.99 18.73 1.72
C GLY A 135 6.67 19.07 2.42
N LYS A 136 6.37 20.37 2.57
CA LYS A 136 5.12 20.87 3.15
C LYS A 136 3.90 20.46 2.32
N THR A 137 3.95 20.60 1.00
CA THR A 137 2.91 20.13 0.08
C THR A 137 2.59 18.65 0.29
N VAL A 138 3.62 17.80 0.50
CA VAL A 138 3.40 16.38 0.82
C VAL A 138 2.68 16.22 2.15
N THR A 139 3.03 17.00 3.18
CA THR A 139 2.31 16.95 4.47
C THR A 139 0.85 17.39 4.38
N GLU A 140 0.50 18.26 3.42
CA GLU A 140 -0.86 18.79 3.21
C GLU A 140 -1.72 17.93 2.29
N SER A 141 -1.13 16.92 1.63
CA SER A 141 -1.84 15.97 0.76
C SER A 141 -2.88 15.11 1.49
N LYS A 142 -3.70 14.37 0.75
CA LYS A 142 -4.76 13.52 1.31
C LYS A 142 -4.20 12.50 2.30
N LYS A 143 -4.87 12.33 3.44
CA LYS A 143 -4.56 11.26 4.40
C LYS A 143 -4.87 9.90 3.78
N ASP A 144 -3.84 9.10 3.53
CA ASP A 144 -3.96 7.70 3.15
C ASP A 144 -2.74 6.90 3.68
N PRO A 145 -2.78 5.56 3.69
CA PRO A 145 -1.66 4.77 4.20
C PRO A 145 -0.37 4.92 3.37
N ILE A 146 -0.48 5.20 2.07
CA ILE A 146 0.70 5.39 1.21
C ILE A 146 1.42 6.69 1.61
N LYS A 147 0.68 7.74 1.99
CA LYS A 147 1.23 8.99 2.52
C LYS A 147 2.09 8.76 3.77
N LEU A 148 1.76 7.84 4.66
CA LEU A 148 2.61 7.53 5.81
C LEU A 148 4.01 7.10 5.36
N LEU A 149 4.14 6.19 4.41
CA LEU A 149 5.45 5.77 3.88
C LEU A 149 6.23 6.95 3.27
N LYS A 150 5.54 7.78 2.49
CA LYS A 150 6.11 9.00 1.90
C LYS A 150 6.64 9.99 2.95
N LEU A 151 5.90 10.17 4.05
CA LEU A 151 6.34 11.00 5.17
C LEU A 151 7.55 10.42 5.89
N LEU A 152 7.64 9.09 6.02
CA LEU A 152 8.81 8.42 6.58
C LEU A 152 10.05 8.64 5.69
N ASP A 153 9.91 8.58 4.36
CA ASP A 153 11.00 8.85 3.41
C ASP A 153 11.50 10.31 3.50
N ILE A 154 10.57 11.27 3.65
CA ILE A 154 10.90 12.68 3.90
C ILE A 154 11.66 12.84 5.22
N PHE A 155 11.14 12.24 6.31
CA PHE A 155 11.79 12.28 7.61
C PHE A 155 13.19 11.65 7.55
N ALA A 156 13.36 10.53 6.86
CA ALA A 156 14.65 9.87 6.67
C ALA A 156 15.69 10.81 6.04
N SER A 157 15.27 11.48 4.96
CA SER A 157 16.12 12.43 4.23
C SER A 157 16.50 13.65 5.07
N LEU A 158 15.54 14.22 5.81
CA LEU A 158 15.80 15.35 6.73
C LEU A 158 16.70 14.94 7.89
N ASN A 159 16.47 13.76 8.49
CA ASN A 159 17.26 13.26 9.61
C ASN A 159 18.70 12.95 9.19
N LYS A 160 18.90 12.44 7.97
CA LYS A 160 20.23 12.23 7.37
C LYS A 160 21.03 13.54 7.25
N LEU A 161 20.36 14.65 6.96
CA LEU A 161 20.97 15.98 6.79
C LEU A 161 20.95 16.84 8.05
N ARG A 162 20.47 16.32 9.19
CA ARG A 162 20.23 17.09 10.42
C ARG A 162 21.45 17.88 10.89
N LEU A 163 22.63 17.24 10.91
CA LEU A 163 23.86 17.90 11.36
C LEU A 163 24.31 19.00 10.39
N ASP A 164 24.16 18.76 9.08
CA ASP A 164 24.47 19.75 8.06
C ASP A 164 23.54 20.97 8.17
N PHE A 165 22.23 20.74 8.36
CA PHE A 165 21.26 21.82 8.58
C PHE A 165 21.59 22.65 9.82
N ASN A 166 21.90 22.01 10.94
CA ASN A 166 22.24 22.70 12.18
C ASN A 166 23.52 23.54 12.04
N ARG A 167 24.51 23.04 11.30
CA ARG A 167 25.77 23.75 11.08
C ARG A 167 25.62 24.93 10.12
N LEU A 168 24.96 24.71 8.99
CA LEU A 168 24.81 25.71 7.94
C LEU A 168 23.80 26.79 8.30
N PHE A 169 22.64 26.38 8.80
CA PHE A 169 21.50 27.26 9.01
C PHE A 169 21.24 27.58 10.48
N GLY A 170 22.11 27.17 11.42
CA GLY A 170 21.90 27.37 12.86
C GLY A 170 22.05 28.80 13.38
N GLY A 171 22.63 29.72 12.58
CA GLY A 171 22.81 31.11 12.99
C GLY A 171 21.52 31.94 12.95
N ALA A 172 21.43 32.99 13.78
CA ALA A 172 20.24 33.84 13.90
C ALA A 172 19.78 34.48 12.56
N ALA A 173 20.72 34.75 11.65
CA ALA A 173 20.41 35.26 10.31
C ALA A 173 19.57 34.30 9.45
N CYS A 174 19.59 33.00 9.74
CA CYS A 174 18.86 31.95 9.02
C CYS A 174 17.51 31.59 9.68
N ALA A 175 16.96 32.45 10.55
CA ALA A 175 15.75 32.17 11.32
C ALA A 175 14.55 31.73 10.47
N GLU A 176 14.36 32.30 9.28
CA GLU A 176 13.31 31.88 8.35
C GLU A 176 13.46 30.40 7.94
N ILE A 177 14.65 30.02 7.46
CA ILE A 177 14.97 28.65 7.04
C ILE A 177 14.82 27.69 8.23
N GLN A 178 15.29 28.09 9.41
CA GLN A 178 15.12 27.29 10.64
C GLN A 178 13.65 27.07 10.99
N ASN A 179 12.84 28.13 10.93
CA ASN A 179 11.41 28.04 11.25
C ASN A 179 10.71 27.11 10.26
N LEU A 180 10.93 27.27 8.96
CA LEU A 180 10.33 26.41 7.94
C LEU A 180 10.79 24.95 8.07
N THR A 181 12.07 24.72 8.36
CA THR A 181 12.61 23.36 8.57
C THR A 181 11.98 22.70 9.80
N ARG A 182 11.88 23.43 10.91
CA ARG A 182 11.23 22.94 12.15
C ARG A 182 9.75 22.65 11.92
N ASP A 183 9.05 23.55 11.23
CA ASP A 183 7.64 23.39 10.93
C ASP A 183 7.39 22.19 10.02
N LEU A 184 8.24 21.99 9.00
CA LEU A 184 8.19 20.80 8.15
C LEU A 184 8.42 19.51 8.95
N ILE A 185 9.48 19.45 9.76
CA ILE A 185 9.77 18.27 10.60
C ILE A 185 8.58 17.98 11.52
N LYS A 186 7.99 19.02 12.12
CA LYS A 186 6.79 18.90 12.95
C LYS A 186 5.62 18.32 12.18
N SER A 187 5.28 18.90 11.04
CA SER A 187 4.17 18.44 10.20
C SER A 187 4.37 17.01 9.69
N VAL A 188 5.61 16.61 9.38
CA VAL A 188 5.93 15.23 8.96
C VAL A 188 5.71 14.25 10.11
N ILE A 189 6.21 14.58 11.30
CA ILE A 189 6.08 13.71 12.48
C ILE A 189 4.63 13.60 12.95
N ASP A 190 3.93 14.73 13.08
CA ASP A 190 2.52 14.75 13.46
C ASP A 190 1.67 13.99 12.42
N GLY A 191 1.86 14.27 11.12
CA GLY A 191 1.11 13.61 10.05
C GLY A 191 1.37 12.10 9.96
N ALA A 192 2.62 11.66 10.12
CA ALA A 192 2.95 10.23 10.11
C ALA A 192 2.36 9.51 11.34
N ALA A 193 2.48 10.11 12.53
CA ALA A 193 1.91 9.55 13.74
C ALA A 193 0.38 9.46 13.67
N GLU A 194 -0.30 10.53 13.22
CA GLU A 194 -1.75 10.55 13.06
C GLU A 194 -2.25 9.44 12.14
N ILE A 195 -1.65 9.28 10.94
CA ILE A 195 -2.05 8.21 10.01
C ILE A 195 -1.83 6.82 10.62
N PHE A 196 -0.71 6.64 11.34
CA PHE A 196 -0.43 5.37 12.02
C PHE A 196 -1.47 5.06 13.11
N TRP A 197 -1.85 6.05 13.93
CA TRP A 197 -2.85 5.87 14.98
C TRP A 197 -4.27 5.67 14.44
N GLU A 198 -4.62 6.36 13.35
CA GLU A 198 -5.91 6.18 12.70
C GLU A 198 -6.05 4.80 12.04
N LEU A 199 -4.95 4.13 11.67
CA LEU A 199 -4.95 2.86 10.95
C LEU A 199 -5.78 1.77 11.64
N LEU A 200 -5.59 1.58 12.95
CA LEU A 200 -6.34 0.58 13.72
C LEU A 200 -7.85 0.84 13.63
N LEU A 201 -8.28 2.07 13.90
CA LEU A 201 -9.68 2.48 13.84
C LEU A 201 -10.25 2.28 12.44
N GLN A 202 -9.48 2.61 11.39
CA GLN A 202 -9.92 2.40 10.00
C GLN A 202 -10.11 0.93 9.68
N VAL A 203 -9.24 0.04 10.17
CA VAL A 203 -9.40 -1.41 10.01
C VAL A 203 -10.65 -1.89 10.75
N GLU A 204 -10.87 -1.47 11.99
CA GLU A 204 -12.05 -1.85 12.77
C GLU A 204 -13.36 -1.41 12.10
N LEU A 205 -13.40 -0.20 11.53
CA LEU A 205 -14.58 0.33 10.83
C LEU A 205 -14.99 -0.52 9.62
N GLN A 206 -14.04 -1.21 8.97
CA GLN A 206 -14.38 -2.07 7.83
C GLN A 206 -15.23 -3.27 8.21
N ARG A 207 -15.33 -3.63 9.50
CA ARG A 207 -16.17 -4.74 9.98
C ARG A 207 -17.64 -4.63 9.55
N GLN A 208 -18.12 -3.39 9.38
CA GLN A 208 -19.50 -3.12 8.98
C GLN A 208 -19.76 -3.35 7.49
N SER A 209 -18.71 -3.51 6.68
CA SER A 209 -18.86 -3.80 5.26
C SER A 209 -19.32 -5.25 5.04
N PRO A 210 -20.19 -5.52 4.05
CA PRO A 210 -20.63 -6.87 3.75
C PRO A 210 -19.46 -7.72 3.20
N PRO A 211 -19.40 -9.01 3.53
CA PRO A 211 -18.36 -9.88 3.00
C PRO A 211 -18.54 -10.14 1.49
N PRO A 212 -17.49 -10.55 0.76
CA PRO A 212 -17.56 -10.80 -0.68
C PRO A 212 -18.55 -11.90 -1.05
N LEU A 213 -19.50 -11.62 -1.94
CA LEU A 213 -20.53 -12.61 -2.34
C LEU A 213 -19.96 -13.86 -3.04
N ASP A 214 -18.73 -13.77 -3.56
CA ASP A 214 -18.01 -14.85 -4.23
C ASP A 214 -17.08 -15.65 -3.31
N GLY A 215 -17.04 -15.32 -2.01
CA GLY A 215 -16.19 -15.99 -1.03
C GLY A 215 -14.69 -15.69 -1.20
N ASN A 216 -14.33 -14.65 -1.97
CA ASN A 216 -12.95 -14.26 -2.18
C ASN A 216 -12.34 -13.61 -0.92
N VAL A 217 -11.01 -13.50 -0.89
CA VAL A 217 -10.29 -12.80 0.19
C VAL A 217 -10.57 -11.29 0.11
N PRO A 218 -11.05 -10.64 1.19
CA PRO A 218 -11.26 -9.19 1.18
C PRO A 218 -9.94 -8.46 0.96
N ARG A 219 -9.93 -7.46 0.07
CA ARG A 219 -8.73 -6.67 -0.24
C ARG A 219 -8.07 -6.05 0.98
N LEU A 220 -8.86 -5.74 2.02
CA LEU A 220 -8.36 -5.23 3.29
C LEU A 220 -7.35 -6.18 3.93
N VAL A 221 -7.61 -7.49 3.91
CA VAL A 221 -6.78 -8.50 4.57
C VAL A 221 -5.39 -8.52 3.94
N SER A 222 -5.32 -8.63 2.62
CA SER A 222 -4.05 -8.60 1.87
C SER A 222 -3.35 -7.26 2.05
N PHE A 223 -4.09 -6.15 1.88
CA PHE A 223 -3.51 -4.81 2.00
C PHE A 223 -2.89 -4.57 3.38
N ILE A 224 -3.60 -4.86 4.47
CA ILE A 224 -3.12 -4.58 5.82
C ILE A 224 -1.94 -5.49 6.20
N THR A 225 -1.99 -6.77 5.83
CA THR A 225 -0.88 -7.70 6.10
C THR A 225 0.38 -7.30 5.35
N ASP A 226 0.29 -6.98 4.06
CA ASP A 226 1.40 -6.48 3.25
C ASP A 226 1.93 -5.15 3.79
N TYR A 227 1.03 -4.24 4.15
CA TYR A 227 1.37 -2.92 4.66
C TYR A 227 2.09 -2.99 6.02
N CYS A 228 1.57 -3.78 6.96
CA CYS A 228 2.23 -4.04 8.25
C CYS A 228 3.60 -4.72 8.05
N ASN A 229 3.72 -5.64 7.10
CA ASN A 229 5.00 -6.23 6.72
C ASN A 229 6.01 -5.17 6.23
N LYS A 230 5.56 -4.24 5.38
CA LYS A 230 6.38 -3.12 4.90
C LYS A 230 6.82 -2.21 6.06
N LEU A 231 5.92 -1.88 6.99
CA LEU A 231 6.25 -1.08 8.18
C LEU A 231 7.23 -1.77 9.14
N LEU A 232 7.21 -3.11 9.21
CA LEU A 232 8.18 -3.91 9.97
C LEU A 232 9.50 -4.13 9.23
N GLY A 233 9.57 -3.77 7.94
CA GLY A 233 10.77 -3.82 7.10
C GLY A 233 11.95 -3.04 7.68
N ASP A 234 13.17 -3.37 7.27
CA ASP A 234 14.38 -2.70 7.78
C ASP A 234 14.44 -1.23 7.38
N ASP A 235 13.80 -0.89 6.25
CA ASP A 235 13.75 0.47 5.75
C ASP A 235 12.84 1.37 6.61
N TYR A 236 11.69 0.87 7.08
CA TYR A 236 10.68 1.70 7.74
C TYR A 236 10.59 1.53 9.25
N LYS A 237 10.85 0.33 9.79
CA LYS A 237 10.74 0.05 11.23
C LYS A 237 11.56 1.01 12.10
N PRO A 238 12.87 1.23 11.87
CA PRO A 238 13.65 2.15 12.72
C PRO A 238 13.16 3.60 12.60
N ILE A 239 12.77 4.01 11.40
CA ILE A 239 12.33 5.37 11.08
C ILE A 239 11.00 5.67 11.75
N LEU A 240 10.01 4.80 11.55
CA LEU A 240 8.70 4.92 12.19
C LEU A 240 8.83 4.86 13.72
N THR A 241 9.66 3.97 14.26
CA THR A 241 9.93 3.91 15.70
C THR A 241 10.44 5.26 16.21
N GLN A 242 11.43 5.86 15.54
CA GLN A 242 11.96 7.16 15.90
C GLN A 242 10.90 8.26 15.84
N VAL A 243 10.09 8.29 14.78
CA VAL A 243 8.98 9.25 14.62
C VAL A 243 7.98 9.15 15.77
N LEU A 244 7.55 7.93 16.12
CA LEU A 244 6.59 7.71 17.21
C LEU A 244 7.16 8.11 18.58
N ILE A 245 8.45 7.86 18.83
CA ILE A 245 9.15 8.30 20.06
C ILE A 245 9.16 9.82 20.16
N ILE A 246 9.51 10.52 19.07
CA ILE A 246 9.56 11.99 19.04
C ILE A 246 8.15 12.56 19.26
N HIS A 247 7.15 12.05 18.55
CA HIS A 247 5.76 12.50 18.69
C HIS A 247 5.26 12.33 20.13
N ARG A 248 5.52 11.18 20.77
CA ARG A 248 5.15 10.95 22.18
C ARG A 248 5.86 11.88 23.14
N SER A 249 7.15 12.16 22.90
CA SER A 249 7.92 13.12 23.69
C SER A 249 7.26 14.51 23.66
N TRP A 250 6.81 14.96 22.47
CA TRP A 250 6.08 16.23 22.34
C TRP A 250 4.75 16.23 23.08
N LYS A 251 4.06 15.09 23.15
CA LYS A 251 2.81 14.90 23.91
C LYS A 251 3.04 14.60 25.39
N ARG A 252 4.29 14.59 25.88
CA ARG A 252 4.68 14.24 27.27
C ARG A 252 4.20 12.85 27.71
N GLN A 253 4.17 11.90 26.79
CA GLN A 253 3.80 10.51 27.04
C GLN A 253 5.05 9.66 27.33
N SER A 254 4.88 8.55 28.06
CA SER A 254 5.99 7.66 28.40
C SER A 254 6.52 6.90 27.19
N PHE A 255 7.83 6.67 27.20
CA PHE A 255 8.50 5.79 26.25
C PHE A 255 8.02 4.35 26.44
N GLN A 256 7.73 3.67 25.33
CA GLN A 256 7.37 2.27 25.32
C GLN A 256 8.19 1.57 24.23
N GLU A 257 9.15 0.75 24.66
CA GLU A 257 10.14 0.11 23.79
C GLU A 257 9.50 -0.76 22.68
N LYS A 258 8.36 -1.40 23.00
CA LYS A 258 7.63 -2.29 22.08
C LYS A 258 6.39 -1.66 21.45
N LEU A 259 6.26 -0.32 21.50
CA LEU A 259 5.05 0.39 21.04
C LEU A 259 4.62 -0.03 19.63
N LEU A 260 5.50 0.13 18.64
CA LEU A 260 5.20 -0.19 17.24
C LEU A 260 4.72 -1.64 17.07
N VAL A 261 5.40 -2.57 17.74
CA VAL A 261 5.09 -3.99 17.68
C VAL A 261 3.71 -4.29 18.28
N THR A 262 3.42 -3.75 19.47
CA THR A 262 2.12 -3.92 20.13
C THR A 262 0.98 -3.43 19.26
N GLU A 263 1.16 -2.29 18.59
CA GLU A 263 0.11 -1.66 17.80
C GLU A 263 -0.12 -2.38 16.48
N ILE A 264 0.94 -2.90 15.85
CA ILE A 264 0.80 -3.78 14.69
C ILE A 264 0.07 -5.08 15.06
N LEU A 265 0.36 -5.66 16.23
CA LEU A 265 -0.39 -6.83 16.72
C LEU A 265 -1.86 -6.51 16.96
N ASN A 266 -2.19 -5.31 17.46
CA ASN A 266 -3.58 -4.87 17.61
C ASN A 266 -4.28 -4.72 16.24
N ILE A 267 -3.58 -4.21 15.24
CA ILE A 267 -4.10 -4.12 13.87
C ILE A 267 -4.39 -5.52 13.30
N VAL A 268 -3.49 -6.49 13.48
CA VAL A 268 -3.73 -7.87 13.02
C VAL A 268 -4.93 -8.48 13.75
N LYS A 269 -5.05 -8.30 15.06
CA LYS A 269 -6.22 -8.74 15.83
C LYS A 269 -7.52 -8.12 15.32
N ALA A 270 -7.50 -6.86 14.92
CA ALA A 270 -8.66 -6.22 14.31
C ALA A 270 -9.02 -6.86 12.96
N VAL A 271 -8.04 -7.27 12.15
CA VAL A 271 -8.26 -8.03 10.92
C VAL A 271 -8.89 -9.40 11.23
N GLU A 272 -8.39 -10.13 12.22
CA GLU A 272 -8.95 -11.42 12.65
C GLU A 272 -10.41 -11.28 13.11
N LEU A 273 -10.71 -10.29 13.96
CA LEU A 273 -12.06 -10.05 14.43
C LEU A 273 -13.03 -9.66 13.30
N ASN A 274 -12.54 -8.92 12.30
CA ASN A 274 -13.31 -8.63 11.10
C ASN A 274 -13.59 -9.89 10.28
N LEU A 275 -12.58 -10.75 10.09
CA LEU A 275 -12.74 -12.04 9.41
C LEU A 275 -13.77 -12.92 10.10
N GLU A 276 -13.71 -13.06 11.43
CA GLU A 276 -14.70 -13.83 12.18
C GLU A 276 -16.12 -13.29 12.01
N THR A 277 -16.28 -11.96 12.01
CA THR A 277 -17.57 -11.32 11.82
C THR A 277 -18.11 -11.60 10.41
N TRP A 278 -17.25 -11.49 9.40
CA TRP A 278 -17.59 -11.77 8.00
C TRP A 278 -17.92 -13.24 7.74
N ILE A 279 -17.20 -14.17 8.36
CA ILE A 279 -17.52 -15.61 8.29
C ILE A 279 -18.95 -15.82 8.81
N LYS A 280 -19.28 -15.28 10.00
CA LYS A 280 -20.61 -15.44 10.61
C LYS A 280 -21.75 -14.72 9.87
N ALA A 281 -21.43 -13.79 8.97
CA ALA A 281 -22.42 -13.02 8.22
C ALA A 281 -22.98 -13.76 6.98
N TYR A 282 -22.37 -14.87 6.56
CA TYR A 282 -22.91 -15.66 5.44
C TYR A 282 -24.10 -16.51 5.88
N GLU A 283 -25.21 -16.39 5.15
CA GLU A 283 -26.39 -17.25 5.33
C GLU A 283 -26.16 -18.68 4.81
N ASP A 284 -25.45 -18.84 3.70
CA ASP A 284 -25.11 -20.14 3.12
C ASP A 284 -23.92 -20.75 3.87
N PRO A 285 -24.10 -21.86 4.62
CA PRO A 285 -23.01 -22.51 5.33
C PRO A 285 -21.90 -23.01 4.41
N MET A 286 -22.20 -23.39 3.16
CA MET A 286 -21.16 -23.84 2.23
C MET A 286 -20.27 -22.68 1.80
N LEU A 287 -20.85 -21.52 1.49
CA LEU A 287 -20.11 -20.32 1.15
C LEU A 287 -19.32 -19.77 2.36
N MET A 288 -19.89 -19.85 3.57
CA MET A 288 -19.20 -19.55 4.82
C MET A 288 -17.90 -20.37 4.95
N ASN A 289 -18.00 -21.71 4.84
CA ASN A 289 -16.83 -22.59 4.95
C ASN A 289 -15.81 -22.33 3.81
N PHE A 290 -16.30 -22.05 2.60
CA PHE A 290 -15.46 -21.72 1.45
C PHE A 290 -14.67 -20.41 1.66
N PHE A 291 -15.34 -19.36 2.13
CA PHE A 291 -14.72 -18.08 2.47
C PHE A 291 -13.70 -18.23 3.60
N ALA A 292 -14.05 -18.95 4.67
CA ALA A 292 -13.14 -19.19 5.79
C ALA A 292 -11.88 -19.93 5.34
N MET A 293 -12.02 -21.02 4.58
CA MET A 293 -10.90 -21.77 4.00
C MET A 293 -9.97 -20.87 3.17
N ASN A 294 -10.52 -20.00 2.32
CA ASN A 294 -9.74 -19.06 1.50
C ASN A 294 -8.92 -18.08 2.36
N ASN A 295 -9.54 -17.46 3.35
CA ASN A 295 -8.89 -16.45 4.18
C ASN A 295 -7.84 -17.03 5.11
N HIS A 296 -8.11 -18.18 5.75
CA HIS A 296 -7.12 -18.85 6.60
C HIS A 296 -5.92 -19.33 5.79
N TRP A 297 -6.13 -19.85 4.57
CA TRP A 297 -5.02 -20.19 3.68
C TRP A 297 -4.20 -18.97 3.29
N HIS A 298 -4.87 -17.88 2.93
CA HIS A 298 -4.22 -16.64 2.52
C HIS A 298 -3.32 -16.09 3.64
N LEU A 299 -3.85 -16.00 4.87
CA LEU A 299 -3.09 -15.55 6.03
C LEU A 299 -1.86 -16.43 6.29
N TYR A 300 -2.03 -17.75 6.31
CA TYR A 300 -0.89 -18.66 6.49
C TYR A 300 0.17 -18.46 5.40
N LYS A 301 -0.25 -18.50 4.14
CA LYS A 301 0.66 -18.53 2.99
C LYS A 301 1.42 -17.23 2.81
N HIS A 302 0.76 -16.08 2.97
CA HIS A 302 1.39 -14.76 2.73
C HIS A 302 2.12 -14.21 3.95
N LEU A 303 1.86 -14.74 5.16
CA LEU A 303 2.60 -14.33 6.36
C LEU A 303 3.80 -15.23 6.64
N LYS A 304 3.77 -16.50 6.22
CA LYS A 304 4.89 -17.42 6.46
C LYS A 304 6.19 -16.91 5.83
N GLY A 305 7.24 -16.79 6.65
CA GLY A 305 8.55 -16.29 6.23
C GLY A 305 8.62 -14.76 6.06
N THR A 306 7.61 -14.03 6.51
CA THR A 306 7.62 -12.57 6.57
C THR A 306 7.87 -12.07 7.99
N LYS A 307 8.33 -10.82 8.14
CA LYS A 307 8.58 -10.23 9.46
C LYS A 307 7.34 -10.18 10.34
N LEU A 308 6.16 -9.98 9.75
CA LEU A 308 4.89 -10.04 10.47
C LEU A 308 4.56 -11.47 10.89
N GLY A 309 4.80 -12.47 10.04
CA GLY A 309 4.65 -13.88 10.40
C GLY A 309 5.57 -14.30 11.54
N ASP A 310 6.85 -13.89 11.49
CA ASP A 310 7.81 -14.15 12.56
C ASP A 310 7.38 -13.50 13.89
N LEU A 311 6.77 -12.31 13.80
CA LEU A 311 6.25 -11.59 14.97
C LEU A 311 5.01 -12.27 15.58
N LEU A 312 4.11 -12.81 14.74
CA LEU A 312 2.91 -13.54 15.17
C LEU A 312 3.26 -14.94 15.72
N GLY A 313 4.33 -15.54 15.18
CA GLY A 313 4.90 -16.80 15.62
C GLY A 313 4.28 -18.04 14.98
N ASP A 314 5.05 -19.14 15.00
CA ASP A 314 4.70 -20.41 14.36
C ASP A 314 3.41 -21.05 14.91
N SER A 315 3.06 -20.77 16.16
CA SER A 315 1.81 -21.27 16.74
C SER A 315 0.59 -20.67 16.03
N TRP A 316 0.60 -19.35 15.81
CA TRP A 316 -0.48 -18.63 15.13
C TRP A 316 -0.60 -19.09 13.67
N LEU A 317 0.53 -19.20 12.96
CA LEU A 317 0.53 -19.67 11.57
C LEU A 317 -0.05 -21.11 11.45
N ARG A 318 0.39 -22.03 12.32
CA ARG A 318 -0.16 -23.40 12.34
C ARG A 318 -1.64 -23.43 12.66
N GLU A 319 -2.14 -22.51 13.50
CA GLU A 319 -3.56 -22.40 13.79
C GLU A 319 -4.38 -22.07 12.54
N HIS A 320 -3.94 -21.10 11.73
CA HIS A 320 -4.56 -20.79 10.44
C HIS A 320 -4.48 -21.95 9.44
N GLU A 321 -3.37 -22.70 9.41
CA GLU A 321 -3.27 -23.92 8.60
C GLU A 321 -4.29 -24.98 9.03
N ASN A 322 -4.47 -25.18 10.34
CA ASN A 322 -5.45 -26.11 10.91
C ASN A 322 -6.89 -25.67 10.62
N TYR A 323 -7.21 -24.38 10.78
CA TYR A 323 -8.53 -23.84 10.43
C TYR A 323 -8.84 -24.06 8.96
N LYS A 324 -7.86 -23.85 8.07
CA LYS A 324 -8.02 -24.13 6.64
C LYS A 324 -8.42 -25.59 6.40
N GLU A 325 -7.72 -26.55 7.01
CA GLU A 325 -8.03 -27.98 6.83
C GLU A 325 -9.40 -28.35 7.42
N TYR A 326 -9.77 -27.77 8.56
CA TYR A 326 -11.10 -27.92 9.18
C TYR A 326 -12.22 -27.44 8.25
N TYR A 327 -12.14 -26.19 7.77
CA TYR A 327 -13.15 -25.61 6.88
C TYR A 327 -13.18 -26.30 5.52
N SER A 328 -12.03 -26.70 4.98
CA SER A 328 -11.93 -27.49 3.74
C SER A 328 -12.67 -28.82 3.86
N THR A 329 -12.49 -29.54 4.98
CA THR A 329 -13.13 -30.83 5.21
C THR A 329 -14.65 -30.72 5.26
N ILE A 330 -15.16 -29.72 5.99
CA ILE A 330 -16.61 -29.47 6.08
C ILE A 330 -17.15 -29.05 4.71
N PHE A 331 -16.49 -28.11 4.04
CA PHE A 331 -16.89 -27.65 2.71
C PHE A 331 -17.00 -28.82 1.73
N LEU A 332 -15.95 -29.65 1.60
CA LEU A 332 -15.94 -30.78 0.68
C LEU A 332 -17.04 -31.82 1.00
N ARG A 333 -17.27 -32.10 2.29
CA ARG A 333 -18.29 -33.05 2.72
C ARG A 333 -19.70 -32.56 2.41
N GLU A 334 -20.00 -31.31 2.74
CA GLU A 334 -21.35 -30.74 2.55
C GLU A 334 -21.65 -30.38 1.10
N SER A 335 -20.63 -30.06 0.30
CA SER A 335 -20.79 -29.71 -1.12
C SER A 335 -20.87 -30.95 -2.03
N TRP A 336 -19.72 -31.57 -2.30
CA TRP A 336 -19.58 -32.62 -3.31
C TRP A 336 -19.60 -34.03 -2.70
N GLY A 337 -19.37 -34.16 -1.39
CA GLY A 337 -19.25 -35.45 -0.70
C GLY A 337 -20.51 -36.31 -0.70
N LYS A 338 -21.71 -35.69 -0.73
CA LYS A 338 -22.99 -36.42 -0.77
C LYS A 338 -23.40 -36.84 -2.19
N LEU A 339 -22.87 -36.19 -3.22
CA LEU A 339 -23.28 -36.40 -4.61
C LEU A 339 -23.09 -37.86 -5.10
N PRO A 340 -21.97 -38.55 -4.80
CA PRO A 340 -21.79 -39.95 -5.20
C PRO A 340 -22.83 -40.92 -4.62
N SER A 341 -23.40 -40.62 -3.45
CA SER A 341 -24.38 -41.51 -2.78
C SER A 341 -25.68 -41.69 -3.59
N HIS A 342 -26.00 -40.72 -4.46
CA HIS A 342 -27.15 -40.82 -5.36
C HIS A 342 -27.00 -41.91 -6.44
N LEU A 343 -25.77 -42.39 -6.67
CA LEU A 343 -25.43 -43.45 -7.61
C LEU A 343 -25.16 -44.79 -6.90
N SER A 344 -25.92 -45.08 -5.83
CA SER A 344 -25.85 -46.38 -5.14
C SER A 344 -26.11 -47.55 -6.09
N ARG A 345 -25.47 -48.70 -5.81
CA ARG A 345 -25.70 -49.99 -6.49
C ARG A 345 -26.80 -50.82 -5.83
N GLU A 346 -27.26 -50.44 -4.65
CA GLU A 346 -28.27 -51.16 -3.89
C GLU A 346 -29.57 -51.29 -4.70
N GLY A 347 -30.23 -52.45 -4.65
CA GLY A 347 -31.45 -52.72 -5.44
C GLY A 347 -31.22 -52.98 -6.93
N LEU A 348 -30.00 -52.80 -7.47
CA LEU A 348 -29.65 -53.16 -8.86
C LEU A 348 -28.93 -54.53 -8.95
N ILE A 349 -28.44 -55.06 -7.83
CA ILE A 349 -27.57 -56.25 -7.78
C ILE A 349 -28.36 -57.56 -7.99
N LEU A 350 -29.68 -57.58 -7.75
CA LEU A 350 -30.48 -58.81 -7.82
C LEU A 350 -31.38 -58.96 -9.04
N PHE A 351 -31.53 -57.94 -9.90
CA PHE A 351 -32.49 -57.93 -11.04
C PHE A 351 -33.86 -58.61 -10.74
N SER A 352 -34.30 -58.62 -9.47
CA SER A 352 -35.40 -59.46 -8.99
C SER A 352 -36.75 -59.02 -9.55
N GLY A 353 -36.82 -57.84 -10.18
CA GLY A 353 -37.97 -57.32 -10.92
C GLY A 353 -37.76 -57.13 -12.43
N GLY A 354 -36.71 -57.70 -13.03
CA GLY A 354 -36.46 -57.65 -14.49
C GLY A 354 -35.76 -56.37 -15.01
N ARG A 355 -35.36 -56.39 -16.30
CA ARG A 355 -34.58 -55.30 -16.95
C ARG A 355 -35.29 -53.95 -16.97
N ALA A 356 -36.62 -53.92 -17.09
CA ALA A 356 -37.40 -52.68 -17.11
C ALA A 356 -37.34 -51.94 -15.76
N THR A 357 -37.54 -52.67 -14.65
CA THR A 357 -37.48 -52.13 -13.29
C THR A 357 -36.08 -51.61 -12.93
N ALA A 358 -35.03 -52.34 -13.32
CA ALA A 358 -33.65 -51.88 -13.15
C ALA A 358 -33.37 -50.60 -13.95
N ARG A 359 -33.85 -50.52 -15.19
CA ARG A 359 -33.72 -49.34 -16.04
C ARG A 359 -34.41 -48.11 -15.45
N ASP A 360 -35.63 -48.25 -14.92
CA ASP A 360 -36.36 -47.12 -14.33
C ASP A 360 -35.68 -46.60 -13.05
N LEU A 361 -35.11 -47.51 -12.24
CA LEU A 361 -34.32 -47.15 -11.07
C LEU A 361 -33.03 -46.40 -11.46
N VAL A 362 -32.33 -46.83 -12.51
CA VAL A 362 -31.15 -46.15 -13.05
C VAL A 362 -31.51 -44.75 -13.55
N LYS A 363 -32.61 -44.61 -14.31
CA LYS A 363 -33.13 -43.31 -14.78
C LYS A 363 -33.41 -42.37 -13.60
N LYS A 364 -34.08 -42.87 -12.55
CA LYS A 364 -34.39 -42.08 -11.34
C LYS A 364 -33.13 -41.59 -10.62
N ARG A 365 -32.11 -42.44 -10.48
CA ARG A 365 -30.83 -42.11 -9.83
C ARG A 365 -30.02 -41.10 -10.63
N LEU A 366 -29.86 -41.32 -11.94
CA LEU A 366 -29.17 -40.38 -12.84
C LEU A 366 -29.86 -39.02 -12.88
N LYS A 367 -31.19 -39.00 -12.94
CA LYS A 367 -31.95 -37.74 -12.89
C LYS A 367 -31.67 -36.99 -11.58
N LYS A 368 -31.72 -37.67 -10.43
CA LYS A 368 -31.44 -37.03 -9.15
C LYS A 368 -29.99 -36.55 -9.03
N PHE A 369 -29.03 -37.34 -9.52
CA PHE A 369 -27.62 -36.93 -9.59
C PHE A 369 -27.45 -35.65 -10.43
N ASN A 370 -28.04 -35.61 -11.64
CA ASN A 370 -27.94 -34.46 -12.53
C ASN A 370 -28.57 -33.21 -11.89
N GLU A 371 -29.75 -33.33 -11.27
CA GLU A 371 -30.42 -32.22 -10.57
C GLU A 371 -29.55 -31.65 -9.44
N VAL A 372 -28.96 -32.51 -8.59
CA VAL A 372 -28.11 -32.07 -7.47
C VAL A 372 -26.79 -31.50 -7.99
N PHE A 373 -26.18 -32.12 -9.01
CA PHE A 373 -24.96 -31.60 -9.63
C PHE A 373 -25.19 -30.22 -10.25
N ASP A 374 -26.28 -30.03 -11.00
CA ASP A 374 -26.60 -28.76 -11.66
C ASP A 374 -26.85 -27.64 -10.65
N GLU A 375 -27.57 -27.94 -9.56
CA GLU A 375 -27.82 -27.00 -8.48
C GLU A 375 -26.50 -26.55 -7.82
N MET A 376 -25.65 -27.52 -7.47
CA MET A 376 -24.35 -27.27 -6.83
C MET A 376 -23.40 -26.51 -7.75
N TYR A 377 -23.29 -26.94 -9.00
CA TYR A 377 -22.46 -26.27 -10.00
C TYR A 377 -22.96 -24.86 -10.28
N GLY A 378 -24.27 -24.66 -10.39
CA GLY A 378 -24.90 -23.35 -10.55
C GLY A 378 -24.54 -22.39 -9.43
N LYS A 379 -24.67 -22.83 -8.17
CA LYS A 379 -24.32 -22.05 -6.97
C LYS A 379 -22.82 -21.71 -6.93
N GLN A 380 -21.96 -22.70 -7.14
CA GLN A 380 -20.52 -22.58 -6.88
C GLN A 380 -19.71 -22.06 -8.08
N SER A 381 -20.27 -22.05 -9.29
CA SER A 381 -19.58 -21.52 -10.48
C SER A 381 -19.24 -20.03 -10.41
N GLY A 382 -19.89 -19.29 -9.52
CA GLY A 382 -19.61 -17.88 -9.27
C GLY A 382 -18.56 -17.62 -8.19
N TRP A 383 -18.17 -18.64 -7.42
CA TRP A 383 -17.26 -18.49 -6.29
C TRP A 383 -15.81 -18.43 -6.76
N VAL A 384 -14.96 -17.75 -6.00
CA VAL A 384 -13.58 -17.48 -6.40
C VAL A 384 -12.62 -17.96 -5.32
N MET A 385 -11.68 -18.81 -5.71
CA MET A 385 -10.55 -19.21 -4.90
C MET A 385 -9.28 -18.59 -5.50
N PRO A 386 -8.74 -17.50 -4.92
CA PRO A 386 -7.62 -16.78 -5.52
C PRO A 386 -6.36 -17.64 -5.59
N GLU A 387 -6.06 -18.35 -4.50
CA GLU A 387 -4.86 -19.16 -4.36
C GLU A 387 -4.88 -20.39 -5.26
N ARG A 388 -3.89 -20.48 -6.16
CA ARG A 388 -3.84 -21.49 -7.21
C ARG A 388 -3.67 -22.91 -6.66
N ASP A 389 -2.77 -23.07 -5.71
CA ASP A 389 -2.45 -24.34 -5.05
C ASP A 389 -3.64 -24.91 -4.28
N LEU A 390 -4.34 -24.06 -3.50
CA LEU A 390 -5.56 -24.46 -2.82
C LEU A 390 -6.64 -24.86 -3.84
N ARG A 391 -6.80 -24.06 -4.92
CA ARG A 391 -7.79 -24.33 -5.97
C ARG A 391 -7.55 -25.64 -6.67
N GLU A 392 -6.32 -25.91 -7.07
CA GLU A 392 -5.95 -27.16 -7.72
C GLU A 392 -6.18 -28.36 -6.78
N LYS A 393 -5.76 -28.26 -5.51
CA LYS A 393 -5.99 -29.31 -4.51
C LYS A 393 -7.48 -29.57 -4.28
N THR A 394 -8.28 -28.53 -4.09
CA THR A 394 -9.72 -28.65 -3.85
C THR A 394 -10.45 -29.24 -5.07
N CYS A 395 -10.18 -28.74 -6.28
CA CYS A 395 -10.74 -29.30 -7.51
C CYS A 395 -10.35 -30.76 -7.71
N GLN A 396 -9.09 -31.12 -7.45
CA GLN A 396 -8.60 -32.49 -7.56
C GLN A 396 -9.35 -33.43 -6.61
N LEU A 397 -9.55 -33.03 -5.34
CA LEU A 397 -10.30 -33.81 -4.36
C LEU A 397 -11.76 -34.01 -4.79
N ILE A 398 -12.39 -32.98 -5.35
CA ILE A 398 -13.76 -33.07 -5.86
C ILE A 398 -13.83 -34.04 -7.04
N VAL A 399 -12.90 -33.94 -7.99
CA VAL A 399 -12.81 -34.85 -9.14
C VAL A 399 -12.63 -36.30 -8.68
N GLN A 400 -11.70 -36.54 -7.74
CA GLN A 400 -11.43 -37.86 -7.18
C GLN A 400 -12.63 -38.46 -6.44
N ALA A 401 -13.45 -37.64 -5.79
CA ALA A 401 -14.65 -38.10 -5.10
C ALA A 401 -15.80 -38.44 -6.06
N VAL A 402 -16.00 -37.64 -7.12
CA VAL A 402 -17.21 -37.71 -7.97
C VAL A 402 -16.99 -38.55 -9.23
N VAL A 403 -15.89 -38.31 -9.96
CA VAL A 403 -15.69 -38.86 -11.32
C VAL A 403 -15.56 -40.38 -11.34
N PRO A 404 -14.81 -41.05 -10.43
CA PRO A 404 -14.72 -42.51 -10.43
C PRO A 404 -16.06 -43.21 -10.20
N VAL A 405 -16.89 -42.68 -9.30
CA VAL A 405 -18.22 -43.24 -9.01
C VAL A 405 -19.15 -43.07 -10.21
N TYR A 406 -19.17 -41.87 -10.80
CA TYR A 406 -19.95 -41.61 -12.01
C TYR A 406 -19.50 -42.50 -13.19
N ARG A 407 -18.19 -42.59 -13.43
CA ARG A 407 -17.60 -43.43 -14.49
C ARG A 407 -18.00 -44.89 -14.32
N SER A 408 -17.83 -45.45 -13.11
CA SER A 408 -18.22 -46.84 -12.83
C SER A 408 -19.72 -47.06 -13.01
N TYR A 409 -20.56 -46.11 -12.59
CA TYR A 409 -22.00 -46.22 -12.73
C TYR A 409 -22.43 -46.20 -14.21
N MET A 410 -21.87 -45.28 -15.01
CA MET A 410 -22.16 -45.17 -16.44
C MET A 410 -21.65 -46.38 -17.23
N GLN A 411 -20.49 -46.96 -16.89
CA GLN A 411 -19.99 -48.18 -17.53
C GLN A 411 -20.91 -49.39 -17.29
N ASN A 412 -21.47 -49.52 -16.09
CA ASN A 412 -22.30 -50.67 -15.73
C ASN A 412 -23.77 -50.53 -16.17
N TYR A 413 -24.31 -49.31 -16.16
CA TYR A 413 -25.74 -49.07 -16.35
C TYR A 413 -26.09 -48.09 -17.47
N GLY A 414 -25.12 -47.37 -18.04
CA GLY A 414 -25.30 -46.43 -19.16
C GLY A 414 -25.98 -47.03 -20.39
N PRO A 415 -25.59 -48.25 -20.85
CA PRO A 415 -26.23 -48.89 -22.00
C PRO A 415 -27.74 -49.10 -21.87
N LEU A 416 -28.28 -49.16 -20.63
CA LEU A 416 -29.72 -49.31 -20.37
C LEU A 416 -30.53 -48.03 -20.66
N VAL A 417 -29.86 -46.88 -20.75
CA VAL A 417 -30.50 -45.56 -20.84
C VAL A 417 -30.13 -44.83 -22.14
N GLU A 418 -29.01 -45.18 -22.76
CA GLU A 418 -28.52 -44.58 -24.01
C GLU A 418 -29.31 -45.01 -25.27
N GLN A 419 -30.09 -46.10 -25.20
CA GLN A 419 -30.82 -46.66 -26.33
C GLN A 419 -32.16 -45.95 -26.66
N GLU A 420 -32.55 -44.92 -25.91
CA GLU A 420 -33.81 -44.18 -26.12
C GLU A 420 -33.60 -42.77 -26.69
N ALA A 421 -34.62 -42.27 -27.41
CA ALA A 421 -34.69 -40.89 -27.89
C ALA A 421 -34.64 -39.80 -26.79
N SER A 422 -34.77 -40.19 -25.51
CA SER A 422 -34.69 -39.31 -24.33
C SER A 422 -33.37 -39.43 -23.55
N SER A 423 -32.34 -40.07 -24.12
CA SER A 423 -31.05 -40.35 -23.48
C SER A 423 -30.36 -39.10 -22.92
N THR A 424 -30.49 -37.95 -23.60
CA THR A 424 -29.89 -36.66 -23.22
C THR A 424 -30.36 -36.13 -21.85
N LYS A 425 -31.52 -36.60 -21.36
CA LYS A 425 -32.07 -36.21 -20.05
C LYS A 425 -31.41 -36.95 -18.88
N TYR A 426 -30.83 -38.12 -19.14
CA TYR A 426 -30.29 -39.01 -18.11
C TYR A 426 -28.77 -39.16 -18.23
N ALA A 427 -28.27 -39.40 -19.44
CA ALA A 427 -26.84 -39.36 -19.79
C ALA A 427 -26.43 -37.93 -20.22
N LYS A 428 -26.69 -36.95 -19.34
CA LYS A 428 -26.49 -35.51 -19.64
C LYS A 428 -25.02 -35.13 -19.79
N TYR A 429 -24.12 -35.80 -19.07
CA TYR A 429 -22.71 -35.48 -18.99
C TYR A 429 -21.86 -36.66 -19.46
N THR A 430 -20.86 -36.40 -20.30
CA THR A 430 -19.78 -37.38 -20.50
C THR A 430 -18.84 -37.34 -19.30
N VAL A 431 -18.15 -38.45 -19.03
CA VAL A 431 -17.15 -38.52 -17.94
C VAL A 431 -16.08 -37.43 -18.10
N GLN A 432 -15.60 -37.22 -19.33
CA GLN A 432 -14.64 -36.17 -19.65
C GLN A 432 -15.22 -34.78 -19.38
N LYS A 433 -16.46 -34.52 -19.81
CA LYS A 433 -17.09 -33.21 -19.60
C LYS A 433 -17.30 -32.90 -18.12
N LEU A 434 -17.71 -33.89 -17.34
CA LEU A 434 -17.88 -33.76 -15.90
C LEU A 434 -16.56 -33.42 -15.20
N GLU A 435 -15.49 -34.12 -15.57
CA GLU A 435 -14.13 -33.86 -15.08
C GLU A 435 -13.66 -32.45 -15.43
N GLU A 436 -13.79 -32.04 -16.70
CA GLU A 436 -13.45 -30.67 -17.14
C GLU A 436 -14.22 -29.59 -16.36
N MET A 437 -15.52 -29.78 -16.16
CA MET A 437 -16.36 -28.83 -15.44
C MET A 437 -15.89 -28.65 -13.99
N LEU A 438 -15.61 -29.76 -13.29
CA LEU A 438 -15.13 -29.75 -11.91
C LEU A 438 -13.71 -29.17 -11.80
N SER A 439 -12.82 -29.50 -12.74
CA SER A 439 -11.44 -28.97 -12.81
C SER A 439 -11.38 -27.47 -13.18
N CYS A 440 -12.46 -26.90 -13.70
CA CYS A 440 -12.56 -25.48 -14.03
C CYS A 440 -13.26 -24.63 -12.97
N LEU A 441 -13.74 -25.23 -11.87
CA LEU A 441 -14.38 -24.51 -10.78
C LEU A 441 -13.44 -23.51 -10.09
N TYR A 442 -14.06 -22.49 -9.47
CA TYR A 442 -13.43 -21.48 -8.61
C TYR A 442 -12.36 -20.59 -9.26
N ARG A 443 -12.21 -20.64 -10.58
CA ARG A 443 -11.26 -19.77 -11.30
C ARG A 443 -11.73 -18.32 -11.23
N PRO A 444 -10.82 -17.36 -11.00
CA PRO A 444 -11.14 -15.95 -11.18
C PRO A 444 -11.62 -15.71 -12.61
N LYS A 445 -12.80 -15.11 -12.77
CA LYS A 445 -13.26 -14.69 -14.10
C LYS A 445 -12.36 -13.53 -14.57
N PRO A 446 -11.85 -13.54 -15.80
CA PRO A 446 -11.12 -12.40 -16.33
C PRO A 446 -12.05 -11.19 -16.30
N VAL A 447 -11.68 -10.17 -15.53
CA VAL A 447 -12.36 -8.88 -15.56
C VAL A 447 -12.15 -8.35 -16.98
N ARG A 448 -13.20 -8.35 -17.81
CA ARG A 448 -13.20 -7.49 -19.00
C ARG A 448 -13.03 -6.08 -18.46
N HIS A 449 -11.87 -5.47 -18.70
CA HIS A 449 -11.65 -4.06 -18.45
C HIS A 449 -12.59 -3.26 -19.37
N ALA A 450 -13.86 -3.13 -18.97
CA ALA A 450 -14.59 -1.92 -19.28
C ALA A 450 -13.79 -0.81 -18.62
N SER A 451 -13.31 0.13 -19.43
CA SER A 451 -12.54 1.32 -19.04
C SER A 451 -13.07 1.92 -17.72
N LEU A 452 -12.41 1.55 -16.63
CA LEU A 452 -12.63 2.14 -15.30
C LEU A 452 -11.97 3.51 -15.30
N ARG A 453 -12.66 4.50 -15.88
CA ARG A 453 -12.52 5.87 -15.37
C ARG A 453 -12.91 5.84 -13.90
N GLY A 454 -11.99 6.35 -13.08
CA GLY A 454 -11.98 6.37 -11.62
C GLY A 454 -13.32 6.18 -10.92
N ARG A 455 -13.43 5.07 -10.18
CA ARG A 455 -14.10 5.12 -8.88
C ARG A 455 -13.02 5.30 -7.82
N GLN A 456 -12.67 6.57 -7.63
CA GLN A 456 -11.87 7.03 -6.51
C GLN A 456 -12.47 6.49 -5.21
N PHE A 457 -11.61 6.03 -4.30
CA PHE A 457 -11.95 5.97 -2.87
C PHE A 457 -12.14 7.42 -2.37
N SER A 458 -13.31 7.99 -2.62
CA SER A 458 -13.81 9.21 -1.98
C SER A 458 -14.80 8.79 -0.89
N GLY A 459 -14.28 8.29 0.23
CA GLY A 459 -15.03 8.35 1.48
C GLY A 459 -15.16 9.81 1.85
N LYS A 460 -16.37 10.37 1.70
CA LYS A 460 -16.70 11.72 2.12
C LYS A 460 -16.43 11.85 3.62
N TYR A 461 -15.44 12.65 3.98
CA TYR A 461 -15.27 13.16 5.34
C TYR A 461 -16.42 14.12 5.63
N GLY A 462 -17.47 13.62 6.29
CA GLY A 462 -18.55 14.45 6.80
C GLY A 462 -18.10 15.11 8.10
N ASN A 463 -17.82 16.42 8.05
CA ASN A 463 -17.60 17.24 9.24
C ASN A 463 -18.97 17.47 9.91
N GLY A 464 -19.30 16.66 10.91
CA GLY A 464 -20.52 16.81 11.70
C GLY A 464 -20.25 17.60 12.97
N MET A 465 -20.50 18.92 12.93
CA MET A 465 -20.75 19.72 14.13
C MET A 465 -22.18 20.26 14.03
N PRO A 466 -23.06 20.00 15.01
CA PRO A 466 -24.43 20.50 15.00
C PRO A 466 -24.48 21.91 15.59
N ASP A 467 -24.59 22.93 14.73
CA ASP A 467 -25.00 24.27 15.18
C ASP A 467 -26.52 24.37 15.19
N LEU A 468 -27.09 24.12 16.38
CA LEU A 468 -28.42 24.61 16.73
C LEU A 468 -28.33 26.13 16.89
N ARG A 469 -29.03 26.89 16.05
CA ARG A 469 -29.68 28.15 16.44
C ARG A 469 -30.81 28.55 15.49
N ARG A 470 -32.01 28.61 16.10
CA ARG A 470 -33.25 29.27 15.63
C ARG A 470 -32.96 30.69 15.14
N THR A 471 -33.65 31.17 14.10
CA THR A 471 -34.95 31.87 14.18
C THR A 471 -35.50 32.26 12.80
N ALA A 472 -36.77 31.91 12.60
CA ALA A 472 -37.89 32.57 11.92
C ALA A 472 -37.69 33.68 10.85
N SER A 473 -38.48 33.51 9.77
CA SER A 473 -39.52 34.43 9.25
C SER A 473 -39.31 35.03 7.86
N ALA A 474 -40.15 34.61 6.89
CA ALA A 474 -40.99 35.44 6.00
C ALA A 474 -41.67 34.50 4.98
N VAL A 475 -43.01 34.32 5.03
CA VAL A 475 -44.03 34.95 4.15
C VAL A 475 -43.75 34.60 2.67
N VAL A 476 -44.49 33.72 1.98
CA VAL A 476 -45.95 33.63 1.72
C VAL A 476 -46.40 32.17 1.68
#